data_AF-A0A2N5YX35-F1
#
_entry.id   AF-A0A2N5YX35-F1
#
_cell.length_a   1.000
_cell.length_b   1.000
_cell.length_c   1.000
_cell.angle_alpha   90.00
_cell.angle_beta   90.00
_cell.angle_gamma   90.00
#
_symmetry.space_group_name_H-M   'P 1'
#
loop_
_entity.id
_entity.type
_entity.pdbx_description
1 polymer ?
#
loop_
_entity_poly.entity_id
_entity_poly.type
_entity_poly.pdbx_seq_one_letter_code
_entity_poly.pdbx_strand_id
1 'polypeptide(L)'
;MDGAYMRENTVERTFVPYQNIREADAMYSKKILRVVEMKEKQNHPLYFPITRMTYPGGIGVQPQRSRVNLLYLIYNVGILGEQYDLHTGALIEDTTIYDIRYPVYKLNPSDITNWHRLPMEKDDPEREDLLSYFETIQEADPDGNLIDVTIPARLEDTREMDKLWIWEEWVFDKQRSVMDVRIIAI
;
A
#
# COMPACT_ATOMS: atom_id res chain seq x y z
N MET A 1 -23.22 -22.11 -6.00
CA MET A 1 -23.53 -20.98 -5.11
C MET A 1 -22.78 -21.26 -3.82
N ASP A 2 -21.71 -20.53 -3.53
CA ASP A 2 -21.12 -20.59 -2.19
C ASP A 2 -21.01 -19.18 -1.61
N GLY A 3 -21.67 -19.00 -0.47
CA GLY A 3 -22.23 -17.74 0.01
C GLY A 3 -23.75 -17.67 -0.23
N ALA A 4 -24.55 -17.72 0.83
CA ALA A 4 -26.01 -17.73 0.77
C ALA A 4 -26.64 -16.37 0.33
N TYR A 5 -25.87 -15.29 0.31
CA TYR A 5 -26.32 -13.95 -0.07
C TYR A 5 -25.13 -13.10 -0.57
N MET A 6 -25.41 -12.13 -1.44
CA MET A 6 -24.44 -11.09 -1.81
C MET A 6 -24.33 -10.11 -0.63
N ARG A 7 -23.11 -9.84 -0.16
CA ARG A 7 -22.86 -8.88 0.92
C ARG A 7 -22.71 -7.48 0.31
N GLU A 8 -23.82 -6.74 0.22
CA GLU A 8 -23.83 -5.36 -0.27
C GLU A 8 -23.17 -4.38 0.73
N ASN A 9 -23.45 -4.53 2.03
CA ASN A 9 -23.00 -3.60 3.09
C ASN A 9 -21.48 -3.54 3.35
N THR A 10 -20.68 -4.49 2.85
CA THR A 10 -19.22 -4.48 3.14
C THR A 10 -18.47 -3.53 2.21
N VAL A 11 -19.00 -3.28 1.01
CA VAL A 11 -18.32 -2.52 -0.04
C VAL A 11 -18.39 -1.01 0.22
N GLU A 12 -19.47 -0.52 0.84
CA GLU A 12 -19.69 0.92 1.08
C GLU A 12 -19.19 1.42 2.44
N ARG A 13 -18.45 0.59 3.19
CA ARG A 13 -18.05 0.95 4.55
C ARG A 13 -16.97 2.05 4.50
N THR A 14 -17.34 3.27 4.87
CA THR A 14 -16.39 4.37 5.00
C THR A 14 -15.48 4.16 6.21
N PHE A 15 -14.27 4.72 6.14
CA PHE A 15 -13.34 4.67 7.27
C PHE A 15 -13.88 5.50 8.43
N VAL A 16 -13.59 5.05 9.65
CA VAL A 16 -13.87 5.86 10.86
C VAL A 16 -12.70 6.82 11.03
N PRO A 17 -12.91 8.15 10.95
CA PRO A 17 -11.83 9.11 11.14
C PRO A 17 -11.33 9.05 12.59
N TYR A 18 -10.05 9.39 12.78
CA TYR A 18 -9.54 9.59 14.12
C TYR A 18 -10.32 10.69 14.83
N GLN A 19 -10.59 10.49 16.13
CA GLN A 19 -11.21 11.52 16.94
C GLN A 19 -10.32 12.77 17.00
N ASN A 20 -10.90 13.96 16.96
CA ASN A 20 -10.15 15.18 17.22
C ASN A 20 -9.83 15.28 18.73
N ILE A 21 -8.54 15.37 19.07
CA ILE A 21 -8.07 15.63 20.44
C ILE A 21 -7.61 17.08 20.49
N ARG A 22 -8.13 17.84 21.45
CA ARG A 22 -7.67 19.21 21.70
C ARG A 22 -6.30 19.18 22.38
N GLU A 23 -5.40 20.07 21.96
CA GLU A 23 -4.06 20.17 22.54
C GLU A 23 -4.07 20.29 24.07
N ALA A 24 -5.01 21.07 24.63
CA ALA A 24 -5.15 21.23 26.08
C ALA A 24 -5.55 19.95 26.83
N ASP A 25 -6.14 18.97 26.14
CA ASP A 25 -6.56 17.69 26.72
C ASP A 25 -5.46 16.60 26.58
N ALA A 26 -4.47 16.82 25.70
CA ALA A 26 -3.32 15.94 25.56
C ALA A 26 -2.33 16.14 26.70
N MET A 27 -2.27 15.22 27.67
CA MET A 27 -1.28 15.31 28.76
C MET A 27 0.12 14.92 28.31
N TYR A 28 0.18 14.01 27.33
CA TYR A 28 1.42 13.42 26.86
C TYR A 28 1.26 13.04 25.40
N SER A 29 2.27 13.38 24.59
CA SER A 29 2.41 12.85 23.23
C SER A 29 3.82 12.34 23.02
N LYS A 30 3.95 11.21 22.31
CA LYS A 30 5.25 10.68 21.89
C LYS A 30 5.15 10.05 20.52
N LYS A 31 6.11 10.38 19.66
CA LYS A 31 6.33 9.72 18.38
C LYS A 31 7.18 8.47 18.58
N ILE A 32 6.74 7.36 18.02
CA ILE A 32 7.37 6.05 18.13
C ILE A 32 7.50 5.47 16.73
N LEU A 33 8.69 4.99 16.39
CA LEU A 33 8.90 4.15 15.22
C LEU A 33 8.80 2.69 15.65
N ARG A 34 7.82 1.97 15.10
CA ARG A 34 7.61 0.55 15.34
C ARG A 34 8.05 -0.23 14.11
N VAL A 35 8.91 -1.23 14.30
CA VAL A 35 9.24 -2.20 13.25
C VAL A 35 8.39 -3.45 13.48
N VAL A 36 7.62 -3.83 12.47
CA VAL A 36 6.78 -5.03 12.47
C VAL A 36 7.41 -6.06 11.54
N GLU A 37 7.79 -7.21 12.08
CA GLU A 37 8.36 -8.31 11.28
C GLU A 37 7.25 -9.14 10.63
N MET A 38 7.20 -9.15 9.29
CA MET A 38 6.10 -9.73 8.53
C MET A 38 6.11 -11.26 8.52
N LYS A 39 7.30 -11.86 8.73
CA LYS A 39 7.51 -13.32 8.78
C LYS A 39 7.06 -13.93 10.12
N GLU A 40 6.75 -13.14 11.13
CA GLU A 40 6.18 -13.64 12.38
C GLU A 40 4.74 -14.13 12.18
N LYS A 41 4.39 -15.22 12.87
CA LYS A 41 3.06 -15.85 12.76
C LYS A 41 1.90 -14.89 13.04
N GLN A 42 2.08 -13.97 13.98
CA GLN A 42 1.08 -12.96 14.35
C GLN A 42 0.80 -11.96 13.22
N ASN A 43 1.78 -11.70 12.35
CA ASN A 43 1.70 -10.70 11.27
C ASN A 43 1.40 -11.32 9.90
N HIS A 44 1.24 -12.64 9.82
CA HIS A 44 0.85 -13.35 8.60
C HIS A 44 -0.39 -12.81 7.89
N PRO A 45 -1.43 -12.29 8.57
CA PRO A 45 -2.56 -11.65 7.89
C PRO A 45 -2.16 -10.42 7.06
N LEU A 46 -1.06 -9.75 7.40
CA LEU A 46 -0.53 -8.59 6.66
C LEU A 46 0.44 -9.01 5.55
N TYR A 47 1.10 -10.16 5.71
CA TYR A 47 2.12 -10.66 4.78
C TYR A 47 1.54 -11.48 3.63
N PHE A 48 0.57 -12.36 3.92
CA PHE A 48 -0.03 -13.24 2.92
C PHE A 48 -1.29 -12.63 2.29
N PRO A 49 -1.58 -12.94 1.02
CA PRO A 49 -0.79 -13.77 0.12
C PRO A 49 0.43 -13.04 -0.43
N ILE A 50 1.51 -13.79 -0.69
CA ILE A 50 2.78 -13.24 -1.17
C ILE A 50 2.64 -12.72 -2.62
N THR A 51 1.91 -13.47 -3.43
CA THR A 51 1.55 -13.11 -4.80
C THR A 51 0.05 -12.86 -4.87
N ARG A 52 -0.38 -12.00 -5.80
CA ARG A 52 -1.80 -11.80 -6.07
C ARG A 52 -2.44 -13.12 -6.48
N MET A 53 -3.43 -13.55 -5.72
CA MET A 53 -4.23 -14.73 -6.04
C MET A 53 -5.52 -14.29 -6.71
N THR A 54 -5.70 -14.66 -7.97
CA THR A 54 -6.91 -14.36 -8.73
C THR A 54 -7.75 -15.63 -8.86
N TYR A 55 -9.02 -15.55 -8.47
CA TYR A 55 -9.98 -16.64 -8.62
C TYR A 55 -10.88 -16.29 -9.81
N PRO A 56 -10.76 -17.01 -10.94
CA PRO A 56 -11.54 -16.72 -12.13
C PRO A 56 -13.04 -16.82 -11.80
N GLY A 57 -13.77 -15.74 -12.11
CA GLY A 57 -15.22 -15.73 -12.05
C GLY A 57 -15.81 -16.35 -13.32
N GLY A 58 -16.93 -17.06 -13.19
CA GLY A 58 -17.72 -17.44 -14.35
C GLY A 58 -18.59 -16.27 -14.79
N ILE A 59 -18.60 -15.96 -16.10
CA ILE A 59 -19.44 -14.91 -16.68
C ILE A 59 -20.90 -15.11 -16.21
N GLY A 60 -21.42 -14.13 -15.46
CA GLY A 60 -22.80 -14.15 -14.94
C GLY A 60 -23.08 -15.08 -13.76
N VAL A 61 -22.09 -15.82 -13.23
CA VAL A 61 -22.28 -16.77 -12.11
C VAL A 61 -21.58 -16.29 -10.83
N GLN A 62 -20.36 -15.75 -10.96
CA GLN A 62 -19.58 -15.24 -9.83
C GLN A 62 -18.74 -14.04 -10.27
N PRO A 63 -18.77 -12.91 -9.54
CA PRO A 63 -17.80 -11.85 -9.76
C PRO A 63 -16.41 -12.40 -9.47
N GLN A 64 -15.42 -11.96 -10.23
CA GLN A 64 -14.04 -12.32 -9.98
C GLN A 64 -13.61 -11.84 -8.59
N ARG A 65 -12.85 -12.69 -7.89
CA ARG A 65 -12.28 -12.35 -6.59
C ARG A 65 -10.78 -12.38 -6.69
N SER A 66 -10.12 -11.40 -6.11
CA SER A 66 -8.68 -11.46 -5.88
C SER A 66 -8.39 -11.36 -4.39
N ARG A 67 -7.32 -12.03 -3.96
CA ARG A 67 -6.72 -11.86 -2.64
C ARG A 67 -5.34 -11.28 -2.84
N VAL A 68 -5.09 -10.20 -2.14
CA VAL A 68 -3.85 -9.43 -2.14
C VAL A 68 -3.53 -9.07 -0.69
N ASN A 69 -2.26 -8.87 -0.39
CA ASN A 69 -1.84 -8.40 0.92
C ASN A 69 -1.91 -6.87 1.00
N LEU A 70 -1.64 -6.32 2.19
CA LEU A 70 -1.71 -4.87 2.43
C LEU A 70 -0.67 -4.11 1.59
N LEU A 71 0.54 -4.66 1.45
CA LEU A 71 1.66 -3.99 0.77
C LEU A 71 1.41 -3.88 -0.73
N TYR A 72 0.87 -4.92 -1.35
CA TYR A 72 0.39 -4.90 -2.73
C TYR A 72 -0.66 -3.81 -2.95
N LEU A 73 -1.63 -3.69 -2.04
CA LEU A 73 -2.68 -2.66 -2.16
C LEU A 73 -2.09 -1.24 -2.04
N ILE A 74 -1.22 -1.00 -1.06
CA ILE A 74 -0.61 0.31 -0.86
C ILE A 74 0.21 0.70 -2.08
N TYR A 75 1.05 -0.20 -2.59
CA TYR A 75 1.98 0.11 -3.66
C TYR A 75 1.31 0.11 -5.04
N ASN A 76 0.85 -1.05 -5.50
CA ASN A 76 0.36 -1.23 -6.86
C ASN A 76 -0.93 -0.43 -7.11
N VAL A 77 -1.91 -0.54 -6.20
CA VAL A 77 -3.20 0.18 -6.36
C VAL A 77 -3.08 1.62 -5.86
N GLY A 78 -2.43 1.84 -4.72
CA GLY A 78 -2.41 3.15 -4.06
C GLY A 78 -1.40 4.14 -4.65
N ILE A 79 -0.15 3.72 -4.81
CA ILE A 79 0.97 4.56 -5.26
C ILE A 79 1.03 4.62 -6.79
N LEU A 80 1.06 3.46 -7.45
CA LEU A 80 1.16 3.34 -8.91
C LEU A 80 -0.18 3.58 -9.63
N GLY A 81 -1.31 3.43 -8.93
CA GLY A 81 -2.64 3.64 -9.51
C GLY A 81 -3.10 2.52 -10.44
N GLU A 82 -2.54 1.32 -10.30
CA GLU A 82 -2.87 0.19 -11.17
C GLU A 82 -4.35 -0.19 -11.07
N GLN A 83 -4.93 -0.47 -12.23
CA GLN A 83 -6.31 -0.91 -12.35
C GLN A 83 -6.39 -2.32 -12.92
N TYR A 84 -7.38 -3.05 -12.43
CA TYR A 84 -7.63 -4.43 -12.84
C TYR A 84 -9.05 -4.54 -13.35
N ASP A 85 -9.21 -5.25 -14.46
CA ASP A 85 -10.54 -5.56 -14.98
C ASP A 85 -11.28 -6.43 -13.96
N LEU A 86 -12.53 -6.06 -13.66
CA LEU A 86 -13.40 -6.77 -12.72
C LEU A 86 -13.87 -8.14 -13.26
N HIS A 87 -13.77 -8.38 -14.57
CA HIS A 87 -14.16 -9.64 -15.20
C HIS A 87 -13.00 -10.58 -15.50
N THR A 88 -11.91 -10.08 -16.11
CA THR A 88 -10.74 -10.91 -16.45
C THR A 88 -9.65 -10.88 -15.39
N GLY A 89 -9.55 -9.80 -14.60
CA GLY A 89 -8.56 -9.64 -13.55
C GLY A 89 -7.17 -9.34 -14.11
N ALA A 90 -7.08 -9.13 -15.42
CA ALA A 90 -5.90 -8.60 -16.08
C ALA A 90 -5.70 -7.14 -15.68
N LEU A 91 -4.44 -6.72 -15.70
CA LEU A 91 -4.07 -5.32 -15.55
C LEU A 91 -4.56 -4.54 -16.78
N ILE A 92 -5.17 -3.39 -16.55
CA ILE A 92 -5.63 -2.49 -17.61
C ILE A 92 -4.46 -1.57 -17.96
N GLU A 93 -3.80 -1.82 -19.09
CA GLU A 93 -2.59 -1.10 -19.51
C GLU A 93 -2.87 0.37 -19.91
N ASP A 94 -4.11 0.70 -20.29
CA ASP A 94 -4.51 2.06 -20.67
C ASP A 94 -5.10 2.81 -19.47
N THR A 95 -4.23 3.30 -18.58
CA THR A 95 -4.60 3.94 -17.29
C THR A 95 -4.99 5.43 -17.43
N THR A 96 -5.22 5.92 -18.65
CA THR A 96 -5.43 7.35 -18.93
C THR A 96 -6.75 7.94 -18.38
N ILE A 97 -7.71 7.12 -17.94
CA ILE A 97 -9.10 7.56 -17.71
C ILE A 97 -9.46 7.78 -16.22
N TYR A 98 -8.83 7.08 -15.27
CA TYR A 98 -9.18 7.18 -13.84
C TYR A 98 -7.98 7.01 -12.89
N ASP A 99 -6.96 7.85 -13.03
CA ASP A 99 -5.76 7.74 -12.20
C ASP A 99 -5.99 8.22 -10.75
N ILE A 100 -6.66 7.40 -9.94
CA ILE A 100 -6.88 7.65 -8.51
C ILE A 100 -5.58 7.28 -7.78
N ARG A 101 -4.60 8.16 -7.93
CA ARG A 101 -3.33 8.12 -7.21
C ARG A 101 -3.50 8.78 -5.85
N TYR A 102 -3.21 8.06 -4.77
CA TYR A 102 -3.24 8.65 -3.44
C TYR A 102 -2.10 9.67 -3.29
N PRO A 103 -2.26 10.73 -2.47
CA PRO A 103 -1.20 11.69 -2.23
C PRO A 103 -0.05 11.01 -1.50
N VAL A 104 1.11 10.99 -2.13
CA VAL A 104 2.37 10.53 -1.54
C VAL A 104 3.20 11.75 -1.19
N TYR A 105 4.02 11.66 -0.16
CA TYR A 105 4.81 12.78 0.33
C TYR A 105 6.30 12.43 0.33
N LYS A 106 7.14 13.38 -0.10
CA LYS A 106 8.60 13.20 -0.07
C LYS A 106 9.06 13.05 1.38
N LEU A 107 9.80 11.98 1.65
CA LEU A 107 10.51 11.80 2.91
C LEU A 107 11.89 12.42 2.78
N ASN A 108 12.25 13.32 3.70
CA ASN A 108 13.63 13.79 3.85
C ASN A 108 14.28 13.01 5.02
N PRO A 109 15.20 12.06 4.76
CA PRO A 109 15.85 11.27 5.82
C PRO A 109 16.70 12.12 6.78
N SER A 110 17.16 13.29 6.35
CA SER A 110 17.92 14.22 7.19
C SER A 110 17.02 15.09 8.07
N ASP A 111 15.73 15.20 7.73
CA ASP A 111 14.76 16.04 8.42
C ASP A 111 13.41 15.32 8.54
N ILE A 112 13.46 14.17 9.22
CA ILE A 112 12.32 13.25 9.39
C ILE A 112 11.28 13.84 10.36
N THR A 113 11.68 14.81 11.19
CA THR A 113 10.83 15.38 12.25
C THR A 113 9.87 16.46 11.79
N ASN A 114 10.00 16.93 10.54
CA ASN A 114 9.14 17.98 10.01
C ASN A 114 7.65 17.61 10.09
N TRP A 115 6.88 18.61 10.52
CA TRP A 115 5.44 18.49 10.70
C TRP A 115 4.66 18.67 9.39
N HIS A 116 5.27 19.30 8.38
CA HIS A 116 4.75 19.37 7.02
C HIS A 116 5.57 18.46 6.10
N ARG A 117 4.91 17.82 5.14
CA ARG A 117 5.58 17.07 4.08
C ARG A 117 5.21 17.64 2.73
N LEU A 118 6.15 17.61 1.80
CA LEU A 118 5.91 18.09 0.45
C LEU A 118 5.19 16.99 -0.34
N PRO A 119 4.00 17.26 -0.91
CA PRO A 119 3.36 16.30 -1.78
C PRO A 119 4.25 16.02 -2.99
N MET A 120 4.36 14.76 -3.36
CA MET A 120 4.98 14.35 -4.61
C MET A 120 4.04 14.66 -5.76
N GLU A 121 4.62 15.14 -6.86
CA GLU A 121 3.87 15.30 -8.09
C GLU A 121 3.45 13.94 -8.63
N LYS A 122 2.33 13.92 -9.36
CA LYS A 122 1.71 12.70 -9.84
C LYS A 122 2.62 11.91 -10.80
N ASP A 123 3.37 12.65 -11.60
CA ASP A 123 4.25 12.14 -12.66
C ASP A 123 5.75 12.23 -12.25
N ASP A 124 6.03 12.41 -10.95
CA ASP A 124 7.40 12.42 -10.43
C ASP A 124 8.04 11.03 -10.59
N PRO A 125 9.21 10.87 -11.24
CA PRO A 125 9.86 9.57 -11.39
C PRO A 125 10.15 8.89 -10.05
N GLU A 126 10.44 9.66 -9.00
CA GLU A 126 10.68 9.11 -7.65
C GLU A 126 9.44 8.38 -7.12
N ARG A 127 8.23 8.70 -7.62
CA ARG A 127 6.97 8.08 -7.18
C ARG A 127 6.88 6.63 -7.62
N GLU A 128 7.27 6.36 -8.86
CA GLU A 128 7.30 5.01 -9.43
C GLU A 128 8.41 4.18 -8.75
N ASP A 129 9.46 4.84 -8.24
CA ASP A 129 10.60 4.20 -7.61
C ASP A 129 10.48 3.95 -6.09
N LEU A 130 9.45 4.48 -5.42
CA LEU A 130 9.34 4.50 -3.95
C LEU A 130 9.40 3.13 -3.27
N LEU A 131 8.93 2.08 -3.94
CA LEU A 131 9.07 0.68 -3.50
C LEU A 131 9.46 -0.22 -4.69
N SER A 132 10.06 0.36 -5.74
CA SER A 132 10.54 -0.45 -6.86
C SER A 132 11.75 -1.26 -6.41
N TYR A 133 11.71 -2.55 -6.71
CA TYR A 133 12.93 -3.35 -6.75
C TYR A 133 13.47 -3.24 -8.16
N PHE A 134 14.75 -2.96 -8.31
CA PHE A 134 15.39 -2.92 -9.61
C PHE A 134 15.90 -4.30 -9.96
N GLU A 135 15.39 -4.86 -11.06
CA GLU A 135 15.93 -6.11 -11.60
C GLU A 135 16.83 -5.80 -12.80
N THR A 136 18.03 -6.35 -12.81
CA THR A 136 18.90 -6.37 -13.98
C THR A 136 18.54 -7.56 -14.84
N ILE A 137 17.97 -7.29 -16.01
CA ILE A 137 17.73 -8.28 -17.06
C ILE A 137 18.77 -8.11 -18.16
N GLN A 138 19.12 -9.21 -18.84
CA GLN A 138 19.99 -9.13 -20.02
C GLN A 138 19.12 -8.98 -21.27
N GLU A 139 19.22 -7.82 -21.90
CA GLU A 139 18.53 -7.52 -23.16
C GLU A 139 19.54 -7.53 -24.32
N ALA A 140 19.12 -8.05 -25.47
CA ALA A 140 19.94 -8.03 -26.67
C ALA A 140 19.77 -6.70 -27.40
N ASP A 141 20.86 -5.93 -27.52
CA ASP A 141 20.93 -4.72 -28.34
C ASP A 141 20.68 -5.07 -29.83
N PRO A 142 20.32 -4.12 -30.73
CA PRO A 142 20.11 -4.39 -32.15
C PRO A 142 21.31 -5.05 -32.87
N ASP A 143 22.50 -4.97 -32.28
CA ASP A 143 23.73 -5.63 -32.75
C ASP A 143 23.96 -7.05 -32.13
N GLY A 144 23.03 -7.55 -31.31
CA GLY A 144 23.05 -8.91 -30.73
C GLY A 144 23.92 -9.08 -29.48
N ASN A 145 24.47 -7.99 -28.93
CA ASN A 145 25.21 -8.02 -27.67
C ASN A 145 24.25 -7.97 -26.48
N LEU A 146 24.53 -8.77 -25.45
CA LEU A 146 23.77 -8.76 -24.19
C LEU A 146 24.23 -7.58 -23.34
N ILE A 147 23.34 -6.63 -23.11
CA ILE A 147 23.55 -5.51 -22.19
C ILE A 147 22.69 -5.70 -20.94
N ASP A 148 23.26 -5.39 -19.77
CA ASP A 148 22.52 -5.39 -18.51
C ASP A 148 21.64 -4.13 -18.46
N VAL A 149 20.32 -4.31 -18.55
CA VAL A 149 19.35 -3.22 -18.42
C VAL A 149 18.69 -3.33 -17.06
N THR A 150 18.78 -2.25 -16.27
CA THR A 150 18.10 -2.15 -14.98
C THR A 150 16.71 -1.58 -15.21
N ILE A 151 15.68 -2.38 -14.98
CA ILE A 151 14.28 -1.95 -15.05
C ILE A 151 13.64 -1.94 -13.66
N PRO A 152 12.76 -0.98 -13.36
CA PRO A 152 11.93 -1.06 -12.17
C PRO A 152 10.99 -2.26 -12.30
N ALA A 153 11.16 -3.28 -11.47
CA ALA A 153 10.29 -4.44 -11.43
C ALA A 153 9.00 -4.11 -10.68
N ARG A 154 7.86 -4.54 -11.24
CA ARG A 154 6.57 -4.48 -10.55
C ARG A 154 6.61 -5.38 -9.32
N LEU A 155 5.99 -4.95 -8.23
CA LEU A 155 5.89 -5.76 -7.01
C LEU A 155 4.80 -6.84 -7.18
N GLU A 156 5.09 -7.84 -7.99
CA GLU A 156 4.22 -9.02 -8.18
C GLU A 156 4.42 -10.05 -7.06
N ASP A 157 5.66 -10.17 -6.56
CA ASP A 157 6.06 -11.04 -5.46
C ASP A 157 6.49 -10.18 -4.26
N THR A 158 5.68 -10.15 -3.20
CA THR A 158 5.97 -9.40 -1.97
C THR A 158 6.89 -10.15 -1.00
N ARG A 159 7.50 -11.28 -1.40
CA ARG A 159 8.32 -12.12 -0.52
C ARG A 159 9.52 -11.36 0.06
N GLU A 160 10.06 -10.43 -0.72
CA GLU A 160 11.22 -9.63 -0.37
C GLU A 160 10.94 -8.66 0.78
N MET A 161 9.67 -8.29 1.00
CA MET A 161 9.27 -7.39 2.08
C MET A 161 9.19 -8.14 3.41
N ASP A 162 10.22 -8.03 4.22
CA ASP A 162 10.33 -8.73 5.50
C ASP A 162 9.90 -7.90 6.71
N LYS A 163 10.01 -6.57 6.63
CA LYS A 163 9.76 -5.63 7.72
C LYS A 163 8.90 -4.46 7.26
N LEU A 164 7.96 -4.06 8.10
CA LEU A 164 7.13 -2.88 7.93
C LEU A 164 7.46 -1.87 9.03
N TRP A 165 7.80 -0.65 8.64
CA TRP A 165 8.14 0.43 9.57
C TRP A 165 6.93 1.34 9.72
N ILE A 166 6.41 1.46 10.94
CA ILE A 166 5.19 2.23 11.22
C ILE A 166 5.54 3.38 12.15
N TRP A 167 5.25 4.59 11.71
CA TRP A 167 5.34 5.78 12.54
C TRP A 167 4.02 5.96 13.28
N GLU A 168 4.10 5.91 14.60
CA GLU A 168 2.96 6.07 15.50
C GLU A 168 3.14 7.33 16.35
N GLU A 169 2.03 8.00 16.64
CA GLU A 169 1.95 9.00 17.70
C GLU A 169 1.00 8.52 18.77
N TRP A 170 1.54 8.41 19.98
CA TRP A 170 0.81 7.98 21.17
C TRP A 170 0.40 9.23 21.92
N VAL A 171 -0.91 9.47 22.06
CA VAL A 171 -1.47 10.65 22.74
C VAL A 171 -2.32 10.20 23.91
N PHE A 172 -1.98 10.67 25.12
CA PHE A 172 -2.77 10.38 26.32
C PHE A 172 -3.79 11.50 26.52
N ASP A 173 -5.06 11.17 26.30
CA ASP A 173 -6.18 12.09 26.52
C ASP A 173 -6.56 12.10 28.01
N LYS A 174 -6.42 13.26 28.65
CA LYS A 174 -6.77 13.49 30.06
C LYS A 174 -8.26 13.25 30.34
N GLN A 175 -9.14 13.70 29.45
CA GLN A 175 -10.59 13.70 29.69
C GLN A 175 -11.12 12.28 29.70
N ARG A 176 -10.62 11.45 28.78
CA ARG A 176 -11.02 10.05 28.64
C ARG A 176 -10.15 9.10 29.47
N SER A 177 -8.98 9.53 29.91
CA SER A 177 -7.97 8.67 30.54
C SER A 177 -7.61 7.46 29.66
N VAL A 178 -7.53 7.67 28.35
CA VAL A 178 -7.25 6.63 27.34
C VAL A 178 -6.00 7.00 26.55
N MET A 179 -5.20 5.98 26.23
CA MET A 179 -4.09 6.09 25.29
C MET A 179 -4.60 5.90 23.86
N ASP A 180 -4.62 6.97 23.07
CA ASP A 180 -4.96 6.91 21.65
C ASP A 180 -3.67 6.80 20.83
N VAL A 181 -3.56 5.74 20.03
CA VAL A 181 -2.43 5.49 19.11
C VAL A 181 -2.85 5.82 17.68
N ARG A 182 -2.09 6.70 17.02
CA ARG A 182 -2.36 7.15 15.65
C ARG A 182 -1.22 6.74 14.75
N ILE A 183 -1.54 6.10 13.63
CA ILE A 183 -0.56 5.86 12.57
C ILE A 183 -0.43 7.13 11.74
N ILE A 184 0.78 7.68 11.65
CA ILE A 184 1.11 8.88 10.88
C ILE A 184 1.67 8.51 9.51
N ALA A 185 2.47 7.45 9.45
CA ALA A 185 3.10 6.98 8.21
C ALA A 185 3.42 5.49 8.30
N ILE A 186 3.53 4.89 7.13
CA ILE A 186 3.93 3.51 6.86
C ILE A 186 4.96 3.59 5.72
#